data_AF-A0A0N7MAD0-F1
#
_entry.id   AF-A0A0N7MAD0-F1
#
_cell.length_a   1.000
_cell.length_b   1.000
_cell.length_c   1.000
_cell.angle_alpha   90.00
_cell.angle_beta   90.00
_cell.angle_gamma   90.00
#
_symmetry.space_group_name_H-M   'P 1'
#
loop_
_entity.id
_entity.type
_entity.pdbx_description
1 polymer ?
#
loop_
_entity_poly.entity_id
_entity_poly.type
_entity_poly.pdbx_seq_one_letter_code
_entity_poly.pdbx_strand_id
1 'polypeptide(L)'
;MTNRRSFLTALGAAALFPVVAQAKLGVLGAEDALENLDDGSLILIDIRTPQEWHETGVAKGAWPLDMTQRDFGPKFLAVLERNPGRQVAIICRTGNRSGYLMDVLAKNGITHVLDVAEGMAGGPNGKGWIPLGLPVVTGEAAMKSLPADLVAT
;
A
#
# COMPACT_ATOMS: atom_id res chain seq x y z
N MET A 1 45.73 -50.78 27.22
CA MET A 1 45.44 -49.34 26.97
C MET A 1 44.55 -49.25 25.74
N THR A 2 43.34 -48.73 25.93
CA THR A 2 42.24 -48.58 24.96
C THR A 2 42.48 -47.52 23.89
N ASN A 3 42.02 -47.77 22.66
CA ASN A 3 41.46 -46.77 21.74
C ASN A 3 40.56 -47.53 20.74
N ARG A 4 39.23 -47.44 20.65
CA ARG A 4 38.26 -46.31 20.69
C ARG A 4 38.75 -45.18 19.75
N ARG A 5 38.04 -44.72 18.72
CA ARG A 5 36.64 -44.84 18.27
C ARG A 5 36.53 -44.37 16.82
N SER A 6 35.52 -44.90 16.16
CA SER A 6 34.97 -44.60 14.84
C SER A 6 34.44 -43.16 14.65
N PHE A 7 34.04 -42.91 13.39
CA PHE A 7 33.09 -41.91 12.86
C PHE A 7 33.65 -40.58 12.33
N LEU A 8 33.82 -40.56 11.00
CA LEU A 8 33.72 -39.36 10.17
C LEU A 8 32.23 -39.00 10.03
N THR A 9 31.78 -37.97 10.73
CA THR A 9 30.51 -37.29 10.46
C THR A 9 30.76 -36.11 9.53
N ALA A 10 30.24 -36.21 8.30
CA ALA A 10 30.19 -35.10 7.36
C ALA A 10 29.22 -34.03 7.88
N LEU A 11 29.71 -32.81 8.09
CA LEU A 11 28.89 -31.65 8.38
C LEU A 11 28.29 -31.15 7.06
N GLY A 12 27.01 -31.47 6.81
CA GLY A 12 26.24 -30.85 5.73
C GLY A 12 25.89 -29.42 6.13
N ALA A 13 26.55 -28.43 5.52
CA ALA A 13 26.17 -27.03 5.64
C ALA A 13 24.84 -26.82 4.88
N ALA A 14 23.73 -26.75 5.60
CA ALA A 14 22.46 -26.29 5.05
C ALA A 14 22.57 -24.78 4.82
N ALA A 15 22.76 -24.37 3.55
CA ALA A 15 22.68 -22.97 3.15
C ALA A 15 21.23 -22.50 3.36
N LEU A 16 21.03 -21.69 4.41
CA LEU A 16 19.82 -20.91 4.62
C LEU A 16 19.77 -19.84 3.52
N PHE A 17 19.13 -20.14 2.39
CA PHE A 17 18.73 -19.09 1.46
C PHE A 17 17.59 -18.31 2.12
N PRO A 18 17.71 -16.97 2.31
CA PRO A 18 16.56 -16.18 2.71
C PRO A 18 15.52 -16.32 1.59
N VAL A 19 14.34 -16.82 1.95
CA VAL A 19 13.17 -16.78 1.07
C VAL A 19 12.85 -15.30 0.89
N VAL A 20 13.29 -14.73 -0.23
CA VAL A 20 12.83 -13.42 -0.65
C VAL A 20 11.36 -13.59 -0.97
N ALA A 21 10.50 -12.97 -0.16
CA ALA A 21 9.06 -12.96 -0.39
C ALA A 21 8.82 -12.40 -1.79
N GLN A 22 8.22 -13.22 -2.67
CA GLN A 22 7.91 -12.80 -4.02
C GLN A 22 6.73 -11.84 -3.95
N ALA A 23 7.02 -10.53 -3.93
CA ALA A 23 5.99 -9.51 -4.06
C ALA A 23 5.21 -9.78 -5.36
N LYS A 24 3.89 -9.90 -5.25
CA LYS A 24 3.00 -9.83 -6.41
C LYS A 24 3.29 -8.47 -7.07
N LEU A 25 3.62 -8.47 -8.37
CA LEU A 25 3.87 -7.23 -9.09
C LEU A 25 2.67 -6.28 -8.87
N GLY A 26 2.91 -5.11 -8.29
CA GLY A 26 1.86 -4.12 -8.04
C GLY A 26 1.03 -4.29 -6.76
N VAL A 27 1.41 -5.15 -5.81
CA VAL A 27 0.77 -5.24 -4.48
C VAL A 27 1.76 -4.89 -3.37
N LEU A 28 1.33 -4.08 -2.41
CA LEU A 28 2.11 -3.62 -1.27
C LEU A 28 1.32 -3.90 0.03
N GLY A 29 1.96 -4.45 1.06
CA GLY A 29 1.33 -4.64 2.36
C GLY A 29 1.07 -3.31 3.07
N ALA A 30 0.09 -3.25 3.97
CA ALA A 30 -0.23 -2.03 4.71
C ALA A 30 0.93 -1.54 5.59
N GLU A 31 1.71 -2.45 6.18
CA GLU A 31 2.91 -2.11 6.97
C GLU A 31 4.01 -1.54 6.07
N ASP A 32 4.33 -2.21 4.96
CA ASP A 32 5.30 -1.70 3.97
C ASP A 32 4.87 -0.34 3.38
N ALA A 33 3.56 -0.14 3.21
CA ALA A 33 3.01 1.14 2.76
C ALA A 33 3.24 2.26 3.78
N LEU A 34 3.16 1.97 5.09
CA LEU A 34 3.50 2.93 6.13
C LEU A 34 5.01 3.22 6.14
N GLU A 35 5.86 2.20 6.06
CA GLU A 35 7.31 2.38 6.02
C GLU A 35 7.74 3.27 4.83
N ASN A 36 7.21 2.99 3.64
CA ASN A 36 7.50 3.76 2.44
C ASN A 36 6.81 5.15 2.43
N LEU A 37 5.76 5.36 3.24
CA LEU A 37 5.19 6.69 3.46
C LEU A 37 6.10 7.53 4.36
N ASP A 38 6.59 6.94 5.44
CA ASP A 38 7.44 7.61 6.43
C ASP A 38 8.83 7.96 5.85
N ASP A 39 9.35 7.17 4.91
CA ASP A 39 10.59 7.47 4.19
C ASP A 39 10.42 8.47 3.02
N GLY A 40 9.17 8.80 2.66
CA GLY A 40 8.82 9.72 1.58
C GLY A 40 8.92 9.14 0.16
N SER A 41 9.25 7.86 -0.01
CA SER A 41 9.34 7.18 -1.31
C SER A 41 7.98 6.87 -1.93
N LEU A 42 6.92 6.85 -1.11
CA LEU A 42 5.54 6.55 -1.51
C LEU A 42 4.62 7.77 -1.38
N ILE A 43 3.66 7.85 -2.30
CA ILE A 43 2.40 8.57 -2.14
C ILE A 43 1.29 7.55 -1.98
N LEU A 44 0.56 7.61 -0.86
CA LEU A 44 -0.61 6.77 -0.64
C LEU A 44 -1.88 7.57 -0.93
N ILE A 45 -2.76 7.03 -1.75
CA ILE A 45 -4.05 7.65 -2.09
C ILE A 45 -5.17 6.82 -1.45
N ASP A 46 -5.93 7.42 -0.55
CA ASP A 46 -7.13 6.81 0.02
C ASP A 46 -8.32 7.12 -0.89
N ILE A 47 -8.80 6.11 -1.61
CA ILE A 47 -9.85 6.26 -2.64
C ILE A 47 -11.27 6.01 -2.12
N ARG A 48 -11.45 6.05 -0.80
CA ARG A 48 -12.74 5.89 -0.15
C ARG A 48 -13.58 7.16 -0.23
N THR A 49 -14.82 7.11 0.27
CA THR A 49 -15.71 8.27 0.28
C THR A 49 -15.48 9.15 1.51
N PRO A 50 -15.92 10.43 1.49
CA PRO A 50 -15.89 11.30 2.65
C PRO A 50 -16.60 10.73 3.88
N GLN A 51 -17.68 9.97 3.68
CA GLN A 51 -18.38 9.29 4.76
C GLN A 51 -17.48 8.26 5.44
N GLU A 52 -16.77 7.43 4.68
CA GLU A 52 -15.85 6.42 5.24
C GLU A 52 -14.69 7.08 6.00
N TRP A 53 -14.16 8.19 5.49
CA TRP A 53 -13.10 8.97 6.15
C TRP A 53 -13.59 9.61 7.45
N HIS A 54 -14.85 10.06 7.50
CA HIS A 54 -15.47 10.57 8.72
C HIS A 54 -15.66 9.45 9.76
N GLU A 55 -16.12 8.27 9.34
CA GLU A 55 -16.42 7.16 10.23
C GLU A 55 -15.18 6.49 10.83
N THR A 56 -14.10 6.39 10.06
CA THR A 56 -12.94 5.54 10.43
C THR A 56 -11.59 6.27 10.38
N GLY A 57 -11.59 7.54 9.96
CA GLY A 57 -10.36 8.28 9.68
C GLY A 57 -9.72 7.88 8.36
N VAL A 58 -8.56 8.46 8.07
CA VAL A 58 -7.73 8.24 6.88
C VAL A 58 -6.36 7.77 7.35
N ALA A 59 -5.70 6.88 6.59
CA ALA A 59 -4.30 6.51 6.85
C ALA A 59 -3.43 7.76 6.98
N LYS A 60 -2.65 7.87 8.07
CA LYS A 60 -1.82 9.06 8.31
C LYS A 60 -0.83 9.24 7.14
N GLY A 61 -0.80 10.44 6.57
CA GLY A 61 0.04 10.76 5.41
C GLY A 61 -0.58 10.44 4.05
N ALA A 62 -1.72 9.74 4.01
CA ALA A 62 -2.42 9.48 2.76
C ALA A 62 -3.19 10.71 2.26
N TRP A 63 -3.33 10.80 0.94
CA TRP A 63 -4.12 11.81 0.25
C TRP A 63 -5.52 11.27 -0.04
N PRO A 64 -6.57 11.86 0.54
CA PRO A 64 -7.95 11.44 0.29
C PRO A 64 -8.42 11.90 -1.10
N LEU A 65 -8.78 10.95 -1.98
CA LEU A 65 -9.34 11.23 -3.32
C LEU A 65 -10.53 10.31 -3.60
N ASP A 66 -11.74 10.83 -3.45
CA ASP A 66 -12.97 10.03 -3.59
C ASP A 66 -13.18 9.52 -5.02
N MET A 67 -13.07 8.21 -5.20
CA MET A 67 -13.23 7.53 -6.50
C MET A 67 -14.61 7.73 -7.13
N THR A 68 -15.62 8.07 -6.34
CA THR A 68 -16.99 8.27 -6.84
C THR A 68 -17.19 9.63 -7.50
N GLN A 69 -16.24 10.55 -7.31
CA GLN A 69 -16.33 11.90 -7.90
C GLN A 69 -16.01 11.87 -9.39
N ARG A 70 -16.68 12.76 -10.15
CA ARG A 70 -16.54 12.85 -11.61
C ARG A 70 -15.13 13.27 -12.06
N ASP A 71 -14.42 13.98 -11.20
CA ASP A 71 -13.09 14.53 -11.40
C ASP A 71 -11.97 13.60 -10.88
N PHE A 72 -12.31 12.41 -10.37
CA PHE A 72 -11.34 11.48 -9.80
C PHE A 72 -10.21 11.15 -10.79
N GLY A 73 -10.55 10.78 -12.02
CA GLY A 73 -9.57 10.43 -13.06
C GLY A 73 -8.56 11.54 -13.31
N PRO A 74 -9.00 12.77 -13.66
CA PRO A 74 -8.12 13.93 -13.77
C PRO A 74 -7.24 14.18 -12.54
N LYS A 75 -7.80 14.13 -11.32
CA LYS A 75 -7.03 14.32 -10.08
C LYS A 75 -5.99 13.22 -9.87
N PHE A 76 -6.35 11.96 -10.13
CA PHE A 76 -5.44 10.83 -10.01
C PHE A 76 -4.28 10.94 -10.99
N LEU A 77 -4.53 11.31 -12.25
CA LEU A 77 -3.48 11.54 -13.24
C LEU A 77 -2.57 12.70 -12.83
N ALA A 78 -3.11 13.80 -12.31
CA ALA A 78 -2.31 14.90 -11.78
C ALA A 78 -1.39 14.46 -10.63
N VAL A 79 -1.82 13.51 -9.78
CA VAL A 79 -0.96 12.90 -8.75
C VAL A 79 0.19 12.11 -9.36
N LEU A 80 -0.04 11.34 -10.42
CA LEU A 80 1.03 10.60 -11.10
C LEU A 80 2.04 11.55 -11.75
N GLU A 81 1.55 12.56 -12.48
CA GLU A 81 2.40 13.52 -13.21
C GLU A 81 3.27 14.37 -12.29
N ARG A 82 2.75 14.80 -11.13
CA ARG A 82 3.47 15.69 -10.20
C ARG A 82 4.52 14.98 -9.34
N ASN A 83 4.52 13.64 -9.30
CA ASN A 83 5.43 12.87 -8.47
C ASN A 83 6.34 11.94 -9.31
N PRO A 84 7.09 12.47 -10.29
CA PRO A 84 7.97 11.65 -11.11
C PRO A 84 9.04 11.00 -10.22
N GLY A 85 9.10 9.66 -10.25
CA GLY A 85 10.08 8.88 -9.48
C GLY A 85 9.65 8.46 -8.07
N ARG A 86 8.46 8.87 -7.59
CA ARG A 86 7.87 8.31 -6.37
C ARG A 86 6.90 7.20 -6.73
N GLN A 87 6.83 6.18 -5.87
CA GLN A 87 5.81 5.15 -6.02
C GLN A 87 4.45 5.74 -5.63
N VAL A 88 3.39 5.34 -6.32
CA VAL A 88 2.02 5.71 -5.96
C VAL A 88 1.28 4.44 -5.58
N ALA A 89 0.75 4.39 -4.36
CA ALA A 89 -0.10 3.32 -3.88
C ALA A 89 -1.54 3.80 -3.71
N ILE A 90 -2.47 2.87 -3.86
CA ILE A 90 -3.90 3.09 -3.66
C ILE A 90 -4.39 2.22 -2.52
N ILE A 91 -5.19 2.79 -1.64
CA ILE A 91 -5.87 2.06 -0.57
C ILE A 91 -7.36 2.35 -0.60
N CYS A 92 -8.18 1.32 -0.41
CA CYS A 92 -9.61 1.47 -0.23
C CYS A 92 -10.07 0.80 1.06
N ARG A 93 -11.36 0.47 1.20
CA ARG A 93 -11.87 -0.18 2.41
C ARG A 93 -11.33 -1.61 2.60
N THR A 94 -11.38 -2.44 1.56
CA THR A 94 -11.11 -3.90 1.65
C THR A 94 -10.35 -4.47 0.45
N GLY A 95 -9.73 -3.63 -0.38
CA GLY A 95 -9.04 -4.03 -1.62
C GLY A 95 -9.90 -4.06 -2.90
N ASN A 96 -11.23 -4.08 -2.81
CA ASN A 96 -12.07 -4.27 -4.01
C ASN A 96 -12.01 -3.10 -5.02
N ARG A 97 -12.13 -1.86 -4.55
CA ARG A 97 -12.10 -0.66 -5.42
C ARG A 97 -10.71 -0.42 -5.98
N SER A 98 -9.67 -0.62 -5.17
CA SER A 98 -8.28 -0.44 -5.59
C SER A 98 -7.89 -1.51 -6.60
N GLY A 99 -8.24 -2.78 -6.39
CA GLY A 99 -8.05 -3.85 -7.38
C GLY A 99 -8.76 -3.57 -8.71
N TYR A 100 -10.02 -3.10 -8.69
CA TYR A 100 -10.70 -2.67 -9.91
C TYR A 100 -9.96 -1.54 -10.63
N LEU A 101 -9.48 -0.53 -9.89
CA LEU A 101 -8.71 0.57 -10.46
C LEU A 101 -7.39 0.09 -11.05
N MET A 102 -6.69 -0.85 -10.40
CA MET A 102 -5.48 -1.48 -10.95
C MET A 102 -5.74 -2.12 -12.32
N ASP A 103 -6.85 -2.85 -12.47
CA ASP A 103 -7.23 -3.44 -13.77
C ASP A 103 -7.48 -2.37 -14.84
N VAL A 104 -8.14 -1.27 -14.47
CA VAL A 104 -8.38 -0.13 -15.37
C VAL A 104 -7.06 0.52 -15.78
N LEU A 105 -6.16 0.77 -14.84
CA LEU A 105 -4.86 1.37 -15.10
C LEU A 105 -4.01 0.49 -16.01
N ALA A 106 -3.95 -0.82 -15.74
CA ALA A 106 -3.22 -1.79 -16.56
C ALA A 106 -3.74 -1.83 -18.01
N LYS A 107 -5.07 -1.79 -18.21
CA LYS A 107 -5.69 -1.72 -19.55
C LYS A 107 -5.34 -0.45 -20.32
N ASN A 108 -4.99 0.62 -19.61
CA ASN A 108 -4.55 1.89 -20.19
C ASN A 108 -3.01 2.03 -20.22
N GLY A 109 -2.26 0.96 -19.96
CA GLY A 109 -0.80 0.96 -20.00
C GLY A 109 -0.11 1.65 -18.81
N ILE A 110 -0.86 1.97 -17.75
CA ILE A 110 -0.33 2.55 -16.52
C ILE A 110 0.01 1.40 -15.55
N THR A 111 1.30 1.13 -15.36
CA THR A 111 1.77 -0.05 -14.60
C THR A 111 2.61 0.28 -13.37
N HIS A 112 2.84 1.56 -13.07
CA HIS A 112 3.71 2.03 -11.98
C HIS A 112 2.93 2.44 -10.72
N VAL A 113 1.79 1.78 -10.48
CA VAL A 113 0.92 2.00 -9.33
C VAL A 113 0.85 0.72 -8.50
N LEU A 114 0.76 0.86 -7.18
CA LEU A 114 0.71 -0.24 -6.21
C LEU A 114 -0.68 -0.31 -5.55
N ASP A 115 -1.13 -1.50 -5.20
CA ASP A 115 -2.36 -1.72 -4.46
C ASP A 115 -2.05 -2.15 -3.02
N VAL A 116 -2.60 -1.42 -2.05
CA VAL A 116 -2.70 -1.89 -0.66
C VAL A 116 -3.92 -2.78 -0.55
N ALA A 117 -3.76 -4.02 -1.00
CA ALA A 117 -4.86 -4.95 -1.27
C ALA A 117 -5.65 -5.37 -0.02
N GLU A 118 -5.07 -5.24 1.17
CA GLU A 118 -5.76 -5.48 2.44
C GLU A 118 -6.79 -4.37 2.75
N GLY A 119 -6.58 -3.16 2.22
CA GLY A 119 -7.39 -1.99 2.50
C GLY A 119 -7.28 -1.48 3.93
N MET A 120 -8.15 -0.54 4.29
CA MET A 120 -8.21 0.04 5.64
C MET A 120 -8.80 -0.93 6.67
N ALA A 121 -9.83 -1.69 6.29
CA ALA A 121 -10.57 -2.56 7.21
C ALA A 121 -10.08 -4.02 7.20
N GLY A 122 -9.33 -4.44 6.17
CA GLY A 122 -8.97 -5.84 5.97
C GLY A 122 -10.04 -6.62 5.20
N GLY A 123 -9.73 -7.88 4.92
CA GLY A 123 -10.62 -8.76 4.17
C GLY A 123 -9.93 -10.08 3.79
N PRO A 124 -10.30 -10.68 2.65
CA PRO A 124 -9.69 -11.92 2.17
C PRO A 124 -8.18 -11.83 1.95
N ASN A 125 -7.64 -10.62 1.74
CA ASN A 125 -6.23 -10.38 1.49
C ASN A 125 -5.39 -10.20 2.77
N GLY A 126 -6.01 -10.16 3.95
CA GLY A 126 -5.30 -9.99 5.23
C GLY A 126 -5.92 -8.95 6.14
N LYS A 127 -5.20 -8.62 7.22
CA LYS A 127 -5.58 -7.53 8.12
C LYS A 127 -5.27 -6.20 7.44
N GLY A 128 -6.23 -5.29 7.48
CA GLY A 128 -6.04 -3.94 6.92
C GLY A 128 -5.35 -3.00 7.89
N TRP A 129 -5.15 -1.77 7.41
CA TRP A 129 -4.50 -0.67 8.14
C TRP A 129 -5.01 -0.51 9.58
N ILE A 130 -6.34 -0.47 9.77
CA ILE A 130 -6.96 -0.22 11.07
C ILE A 130 -6.81 -1.44 12.00
N PRO A 131 -7.16 -2.68 11.61
CA PRO A 131 -6.91 -3.86 12.46
C PRO A 131 -5.45 -4.10 12.82
N LEU A 132 -4.51 -3.61 12.02
CA LEU A 132 -3.07 -3.64 12.32
C LEU A 132 -2.64 -2.57 13.33
N GLY A 133 -3.53 -1.61 13.66
CA GLY A 133 -3.22 -0.52 14.58
C GLY A 133 -2.35 0.58 13.97
N LEU A 134 -2.27 0.65 12.64
CA LEU A 134 -1.49 1.65 11.93
C LEU A 134 -2.13 3.05 12.10
N PRO A 135 -1.34 4.13 12.09
CA PRO A 135 -1.80 5.45 12.48
C PRO A 135 -2.85 6.00 11.51
N VAL A 136 -3.91 6.58 12.07
CA VAL A 136 -4.97 7.27 11.32
C VAL A 136 -5.10 8.72 11.78
N VAL A 137 -5.61 9.56 10.88
CA VAL A 137 -5.98 10.96 11.15
C VAL A 137 -7.44 11.20 10.76
N THR A 138 -8.03 12.31 11.20
CA THR A 138 -9.38 12.68 10.76
C THR A 138 -9.39 12.99 9.26
N GLY A 139 -10.53 12.77 8.60
CA GLY A 139 -10.70 13.15 7.19
C GLY A 139 -10.40 14.64 6.95
N GLU A 140 -10.79 15.52 7.87
CA GLU A 140 -10.46 16.95 7.80
C GLU A 140 -8.95 17.22 7.82
N ALA A 141 -8.20 16.56 8.72
CA ALA A 141 -6.76 16.71 8.80
C ALA A 141 -6.06 16.19 7.53
N ALA A 142 -6.55 15.09 6.96
CA ALA A 142 -6.05 14.56 5.70
C ALA A 142 -6.37 15.47 4.50
N MET A 143 -7.57 16.03 4.41
CA MET A 143 -7.93 16.96 3.34
C MET A 143 -7.04 18.23 3.37
N LYS A 144 -6.64 18.70 4.56
CA LYS A 144 -5.73 19.85 4.70
C LYS A 144 -4.30 19.57 4.22
N SER A 145 -3.88 18.31 4.09
CA SER A 145 -2.56 17.95 3.57
C SER A 145 -2.52 17.80 2.05
N LEU A 146 -3.68 17.90 1.38
CA LEU A 146 -3.75 17.84 -0.08
C LEU A 146 -3.11 19.07 -0.73
N PRO A 147 -2.37 18.87 -1.82
CA PRO A 147 -2.02 19.94 -2.76
C PRO A 147 -3.25 20.74 -3.20
N ALA A 148 -3.14 22.07 -3.27
CA ALA A 148 -4.29 22.96 -3.52
C ALA A 148 -5.02 22.67 -4.84
N ASP A 149 -4.30 22.22 -5.86
CA ASP A 149 -4.80 21.79 -7.16
C ASP A 149 -5.64 20.50 -7.11
N LEU A 150 -5.49 19.69 -6.05
CA LEU A 150 -6.29 18.47 -5.83
C LEU A 150 -7.51 18.72 -4.95
N VAL A 151 -7.58 19.88 -4.28
CA VAL A 151 -8.71 20.27 -3.42
C VAL A 151 -9.88 20.84 -4.23
N ALA A 152 -9.60 21.52 -5.34
CA ALA A 152 -10.59 22.30 -6.09
C ALA A 152 -11.04 21.60 -7.40
N THR A 153 -12.33 21.30 -7.49
CA THR A 153 -13.09 21.22 -8.76
C THR A 153 -14.57 21.48 -8.50
#